data_AF-A0A838CQ30-F1
#
_entry.id   AF-A0A838CQ30-F1
#
_cell.length_a   1.000
_cell.length_b   1.000
_cell.length_c   1.000
_cell.angle_alpha   90.00
_cell.angle_beta   90.00
_cell.angle_gamma   90.00
#
_symmetry.space_group_name_H-M   'P 1'
#
loop_
_entity.id
_entity.type
_entity.pdbx_description
1 polymer ?
#
loop_
_entity_poly.entity_id
_entity_poly.type
_entity_poly.pdbx_seq_one_letter_code
_entity_poly.pdbx_strand_id
1 'polypeptide(L)'
;MKTGNAKQQAAYHAIHELHILEDLKGYEPTVCGTIPLGIDTYKSDIDIIANVQDLHFFEQKIHHLYEDKRDFRPKRKENIVKGNFIFHGFAFEIYGQPQPTLEQNAYLHMIIEYRLLQRKPEWKAEVITLKEQGWSTEAAFCKLLRIDGDPYQQLIDYGRQAGLLF
;
A
#
# COMPACT_ATOMS: atom_id res chain seq x y z
N MET A 1 7.31 9.55 6.14
CA MET A 1 8.33 9.10 5.17
C MET A 1 9.50 10.08 5.02
N LYS A 2 9.26 11.38 4.75
CA LYS A 2 10.31 12.40 4.57
C LYS A 2 11.41 12.44 5.66
N THR A 3 11.06 12.17 6.91
CA THR A 3 11.98 12.14 8.05
C THR A 3 12.10 10.74 8.67
N GLY A 4 11.75 9.70 7.90
CA GLY A 4 11.77 8.30 8.32
C GLY A 4 13.15 7.65 8.21
N ASN A 5 13.20 6.32 8.18
CA ASN A 5 14.44 5.59 7.91
C ASN A 5 14.94 5.82 6.46
N ALA A 6 16.15 5.33 6.14
CA ALA A 6 16.76 5.54 4.82
C ALA A 6 15.88 5.07 3.65
N LYS A 7 15.22 3.91 3.77
CA LYS A 7 14.33 3.38 2.72
C LYS A 7 13.05 4.21 2.59
N GLN A 8 12.48 4.70 3.69
CA GLN A 8 11.33 5.62 3.66
C GLN A 8 11.66 6.96 3.00
N GLN A 9 12.84 7.51 3.26
CA GLN A 9 13.30 8.75 2.61
C GLN A 9 13.55 8.51 1.12
N ALA A 10 14.21 7.42 0.75
CA ALA A 10 14.43 7.05 -0.65
C ALA A 10 13.10 6.84 -1.41
N ALA A 11 12.13 6.14 -0.81
CA ALA A 11 10.80 5.97 -1.39
C ALA A 11 10.08 7.33 -1.55
N TYR A 12 10.16 8.21 -0.54
CA TYR A 12 9.61 9.56 -0.61
C TYR A 12 10.22 10.36 -1.77
N HIS A 13 11.54 10.29 -1.97
CA HIS A 13 12.21 10.92 -3.10
C HIS A 13 11.75 10.34 -4.45
N ALA A 14 11.68 9.02 -4.58
CA ALA A 14 11.23 8.37 -5.80
C ALA A 14 9.78 8.76 -6.17
N ILE A 15 8.87 8.81 -5.19
CA ILE A 15 7.47 9.23 -5.39
C ILE A 15 7.41 10.67 -5.89
N HIS A 16 8.17 11.58 -5.28
CA HIS A 16 8.15 12.99 -5.65
C HIS A 16 8.82 13.27 -6.99
N GLU A 17 9.93 12.61 -7.29
CA GLU A 17 10.61 12.78 -8.59
C GLU A 17 9.77 12.25 -9.75
N LEU A 18 8.98 11.20 -9.50
CA LEU A 18 8.06 10.66 -10.49
C LEU A 18 6.81 11.54 -10.70
N HIS A 19 6.52 12.48 -9.78
CA HIS A 19 5.30 13.30 -9.77
C HIS A 19 3.98 12.49 -9.82
N ILE A 20 4.02 11.23 -9.37
CA ILE A 20 2.90 10.29 -9.53
C ILE A 20 1.64 10.72 -8.78
N LEU A 21 1.77 11.37 -7.62
CA LEU A 21 0.62 11.84 -6.86
C LEU A 21 -0.03 13.05 -7.54
N GLU A 22 0.77 13.89 -8.19
CA GLU A 22 0.31 15.03 -8.98
C GLU A 22 -0.36 14.56 -10.27
N ASP A 23 0.26 13.63 -10.99
CA ASP A 23 -0.28 13.03 -12.23
C ASP A 23 -1.64 12.39 -11.99
N LEU A 24 -1.79 11.70 -10.86
CA LEU A 24 -3.00 10.96 -10.51
C LEU A 24 -3.95 11.73 -9.61
N LYS A 25 -3.69 13.02 -9.30
CA LYS A 25 -4.44 13.82 -8.30
C LYS A 25 -5.96 13.75 -8.43
N GLY A 26 -6.49 13.70 -9.65
CA GLY A 26 -7.93 13.60 -9.92
C GLY A 26 -8.59 12.28 -9.48
N TYR A 27 -7.81 11.27 -9.09
CA TYR A 27 -8.25 9.96 -8.61
C TYR A 27 -7.95 9.75 -7.12
N GLU A 28 -7.62 10.82 -6.39
CA GLU A 28 -7.33 10.77 -4.95
C GLU A 28 -6.24 9.74 -4.59
N PRO A 29 -5.06 9.82 -5.22
CA PRO A 29 -4.03 8.79 -5.09
C PRO A 29 -3.48 8.80 -3.68
N THR A 30 -3.37 7.62 -3.07
CA THR A 30 -2.84 7.47 -1.71
C THR A 30 -1.76 6.41 -1.69
N VAL A 31 -0.61 6.76 -1.11
CA VAL A 31 0.47 5.81 -0.85
C VAL A 31 0.07 4.93 0.33
N CYS A 32 0.07 3.62 0.12
CA CYS A 32 -0.29 2.61 1.09
C CYS A 32 0.85 1.61 1.33
N GLY A 33 0.57 0.60 2.14
CA GLY A 33 1.49 -0.49 2.41
C GLY A 33 2.48 -0.19 3.54
N THR A 34 3.56 -0.97 3.56
CA THR A 34 4.40 -1.09 4.76
C THR A 34 5.56 -0.10 4.86
N ILE A 35 5.98 0.48 3.74
CA ILE A 35 7.04 1.50 3.72
C ILE A 35 6.60 2.74 4.53
N PRO A 36 5.38 3.31 4.35
CA PRO A 36 4.91 4.40 5.22
C PRO A 36 5.01 4.12 6.72
N LEU A 37 4.82 2.86 7.14
CA LEU A 37 4.82 2.44 8.53
C LEU A 37 6.21 2.11 9.10
N GLY A 38 7.20 1.93 8.21
CA GLY A 38 8.56 1.53 8.58
C GLY A 38 8.63 0.09 9.10
N ILE A 39 7.74 -0.77 8.59
CA ILE A 39 7.73 -2.23 8.82
C ILE A 39 7.97 -2.98 7.50
N ASP A 40 8.54 -2.29 6.52
CA ASP A 40 8.89 -2.84 5.22
C ASP A 40 10.08 -3.80 5.31
N THR A 41 10.18 -4.67 4.31
CA THR A 41 11.35 -5.52 4.08
C THR A 41 12.02 -5.10 2.78
N TYR A 42 13.17 -5.68 2.44
CA TYR A 42 13.85 -5.38 1.17
C TYR A 42 12.96 -5.62 -0.06
N LYS A 43 11.99 -6.55 0.02
CA LYS A 43 11.03 -6.90 -1.03
C LYS A 43 9.80 -6.00 -1.09
N SER A 44 9.63 -5.05 -0.16
CA SER A 44 8.42 -4.22 -0.13
C SER A 44 8.42 -3.19 -1.24
N ASP A 45 7.25 -3.08 -1.88
CA ASP A 45 6.93 -2.21 -3.00
C ASP A 45 6.37 -0.86 -2.51
N ILE A 46 6.22 0.09 -3.43
CA ILE A 46 5.48 1.33 -3.22
C ILE A 46 4.07 1.13 -3.80
N ASP A 47 3.10 0.92 -2.90
CA ASP A 47 1.70 0.77 -3.26
C ASP A 47 1.02 2.13 -3.37
N ILE A 48 0.31 2.37 -4.47
CA ILE A 48 -0.53 3.56 -4.67
C ILE A 48 -1.92 3.11 -5.06
N ILE A 49 -2.91 3.48 -4.26
CA ILE A 49 -4.31 3.21 -4.54
C ILE A 49 -5.03 4.46 -5.04
N ALA A 50 -6.04 4.29 -5.88
CA ALA A 50 -6.78 5.36 -6.51
C ALA A 50 -8.27 5.01 -6.66
N ASN A 51 -9.12 6.03 -6.52
CA ASN A 51 -10.56 5.99 -6.77
C ASN A 51 -10.83 6.27 -8.25
N VAL A 52 -11.25 5.23 -8.99
CA VAL A 52 -11.33 5.25 -10.45
C VAL A 52 -12.70 4.75 -10.91
N GLN A 53 -13.54 5.69 -11.34
CA GLN A 53 -14.87 5.39 -11.89
C GLN A 53 -14.79 4.91 -13.36
N ASP A 54 -13.96 5.57 -14.18
CA ASP A 54 -13.70 5.15 -15.56
C ASP A 54 -12.36 4.38 -15.64
N LEU A 55 -12.46 3.07 -15.49
CA LEU A 55 -11.30 2.17 -15.57
C LEU A 55 -10.63 2.19 -16.95
N HIS A 56 -11.38 2.44 -18.03
CA HIS A 56 -10.80 2.44 -19.37
C HIS A 56 -9.93 3.68 -19.59
N PHE A 57 -10.44 4.86 -19.24
CA PHE A 57 -9.67 6.09 -19.33
C PHE A 57 -8.45 6.06 -18.41
N PHE A 58 -8.59 5.51 -17.21
CA PHE A 58 -7.47 5.35 -16.28
C PHE A 58 -6.40 4.39 -16.79
N GLU A 59 -6.78 3.25 -17.39
CA GLU A 59 -5.84 2.32 -18.03
C GLU A 59 -5.02 3.01 -19.13
N GLN A 60 -5.67 3.77 -20.01
CA GLN A 60 -4.97 4.55 -21.05
C GLN A 60 -4.01 5.58 -20.43
N LYS A 61 -4.44 6.27 -19.38
CA LYS A 61 -3.62 7.25 -18.68
C LYS A 61 -2.38 6.62 -18.04
N ILE A 62 -2.53 5.50 -17.33
CA ILE A 62 -1.41 4.76 -16.74
C ILE A 62 -0.44 4.28 -17.82
N HIS A 63 -0.96 3.78 -18.94
CA HIS A 63 -0.12 3.41 -20.08
C HIS A 63 0.68 4.61 -20.60
N HIS A 64 0.01 5.72 -20.91
CA HIS A 64 0.67 6.91 -21.44
C HIS A 64 1.75 7.49 -20.51
N LEU A 65 1.51 7.48 -19.19
CA LEU A 65 2.44 8.06 -18.23
C LEU A 65 3.67 7.18 -17.97
N TYR A 66 3.53 5.85 -18.05
CA TYR A 66 4.52 4.92 -17.50
C TYR A 66 4.98 3.82 -18.47
N GLU A 67 4.58 3.84 -19.75
CA GLU A 67 5.00 2.84 -20.75
C GLU A 67 6.51 2.76 -20.98
N ASP A 68 7.21 3.88 -20.79
CA ASP A 68 8.67 3.99 -20.92
C ASP A 68 9.42 3.49 -19.68
N LYS A 69 8.72 3.19 -18.58
CA LYS A 69 9.33 2.74 -17.34
C LYS A 69 9.74 1.28 -17.43
N ARG A 70 10.84 0.96 -16.73
CA ARG A 70 11.41 -0.39 -16.72
C ARG A 70 10.39 -1.38 -16.17
N ASP A 71 10.28 -2.54 -16.81
CA ASP A 71 9.35 -3.61 -16.43
C ASP A 71 7.88 -3.17 -16.36
N PHE A 72 7.47 -2.20 -17.17
CA PHE A 72 6.07 -1.77 -17.24
C PHE A 72 5.15 -2.93 -17.66
N ARG A 73 4.19 -3.27 -16.80
CA ARG A 73 3.25 -4.39 -17.00
C ARG A 73 1.85 -4.03 -16.50
N PRO A 74 1.03 -3.35 -17.33
CA PRO A 74 -0.34 -3.05 -16.97
C PRO A 74 -1.19 -4.33 -16.98
N LYS A 75 -2.18 -4.39 -16.11
CA LYS A 75 -3.15 -5.49 -16.05
C LYS A 75 -4.52 -4.96 -15.70
N ARG A 76 -5.50 -5.30 -16.52
CA ARG A 76 -6.92 -5.04 -16.24
C ARG A 76 -7.64 -6.31 -15.80
N LYS A 77 -8.45 -6.17 -14.76
CA LYS A 77 -9.52 -7.09 -14.34
C LYS A 77 -10.85 -6.33 -14.38
N GLU A 78 -11.97 -7.02 -14.16
CA GLU A 78 -13.31 -6.43 -14.27
C GLU A 78 -13.43 -5.08 -13.55
N ASN A 79 -13.05 -5.00 -12.27
CA ASN A 79 -13.19 -3.80 -11.45
C ASN A 79 -11.87 -3.17 -11.02
N ILE A 80 -10.74 -3.58 -11.60
CA ILE A 80 -9.41 -3.14 -11.17
C ILE A 80 -8.50 -2.91 -12.37
N VAL A 81 -7.80 -1.78 -12.38
CA VAL A 81 -6.64 -1.53 -13.24
C VAL A 81 -5.39 -1.52 -12.36
N LYS A 82 -4.42 -2.36 -12.71
CA LYS A 82 -3.12 -2.45 -12.05
C LYS A 82 -2.03 -1.94 -12.98
N GLY A 83 -1.23 -0.98 -12.54
CA GLY A 83 0.00 -0.54 -13.21
C GLY A 83 1.21 -1.00 -12.40
N ASN A 84 2.23 -1.55 -13.06
CA ASN A 84 3.47 -1.98 -12.39
C ASN A 84 4.65 -1.54 -13.20
N PHE A 85 5.69 -1.03 -12.54
CA PHE A 85 6.98 -0.72 -13.15
C PHE A 85 8.04 -0.56 -12.06
N ILE A 86 9.30 -0.46 -12.48
CA ILE A 86 10.41 -0.14 -11.59
C ILE A 86 10.90 1.29 -11.83
N PHE A 87 11.06 2.06 -10.75
CA PHE A 87 11.64 3.39 -10.77
C PHE A 87 12.50 3.60 -9.51
N HIS A 88 13.73 4.14 -9.68
CA HIS A 88 14.72 4.30 -8.60
C HIS A 88 14.94 3.05 -7.72
N GLY A 89 14.89 1.87 -8.34
CA GLY A 89 15.06 0.59 -7.64
C GLY A 89 13.85 0.10 -6.84
N PHE A 90 12.76 0.87 -6.79
CA PHE A 90 11.49 0.46 -6.19
C PHE A 90 10.55 -0.12 -7.24
N ALA A 91 9.88 -1.21 -6.89
CA ALA A 91 8.67 -1.58 -7.61
C ALA A 91 7.53 -0.66 -7.18
N PHE A 92 6.88 -0.05 -8.16
CA PHE A 92 5.65 0.70 -7.97
C PHE A 92 4.49 -0.17 -8.41
N GLU A 93 3.47 -0.25 -7.56
CA GLU A 93 2.20 -0.89 -7.88
C GLU A 93 1.06 0.11 -7.72
N ILE A 94 0.40 0.44 -8.83
CA ILE A 94 -0.74 1.35 -8.87
C ILE A 94 -2.01 0.53 -8.99
N TYR A 95 -2.99 0.78 -8.14
CA TYR A 95 -4.28 0.10 -8.11
C TYR A 95 -5.43 1.10 -8.24
N GLY A 96 -6.09 1.10 -9.38
CA GLY A 96 -7.31 1.88 -9.61
C GLY A 96 -8.55 1.00 -9.51
N GLN A 97 -9.51 1.38 -8.69
CA GLN A 97 -10.81 0.69 -8.57
C GLN A 97 -11.95 1.68 -8.27
N PRO A 98 -13.22 1.36 -8.58
CA PRO A 98 -14.35 2.27 -8.42
C PRO A 98 -14.84 2.34 -6.96
N GLN A 99 -13.92 2.64 -6.04
CA GLN A 99 -14.18 2.76 -4.61
C GLN A 99 -13.38 3.94 -4.02
N PRO A 100 -13.97 4.77 -3.13
CA PRO A 100 -13.25 5.83 -2.44
C PRO A 100 -11.99 5.31 -1.77
N THR A 101 -10.87 6.01 -1.95
CA THR A 101 -9.55 5.57 -1.50
C THR A 101 -9.50 5.22 0.00
N LEU A 102 -10.21 5.98 0.83
CA LEU A 102 -10.26 5.79 2.29
C LEU A 102 -11.09 4.58 2.73
N GLU A 103 -11.89 4.00 1.84
CA GLU A 103 -12.69 2.81 2.10
C GLU A 103 -12.04 1.54 1.54
N GLN A 104 -10.99 1.68 0.72
CA GLN A 104 -10.30 0.54 0.13
C GLN A 104 -9.52 -0.23 1.20
N ASN A 105 -9.56 -1.56 1.13
CA ASN A 105 -8.94 -2.42 2.15
C ASN A 105 -7.45 -2.12 2.39
N ALA A 106 -6.67 -1.81 1.35
CA ALA A 106 -5.26 -1.45 1.51
C ALA A 106 -5.06 -0.23 2.44
N TYR A 107 -5.94 0.76 2.34
CA TYR A 107 -5.94 1.90 3.25
C TYR A 107 -6.39 1.50 4.66
N LEU A 108 -7.50 0.75 4.77
CA LEU A 108 -8.05 0.30 6.05
C LEU A 108 -7.02 -0.51 6.84
N HIS A 109 -6.36 -1.47 6.21
CA HIS A 109 -5.26 -2.24 6.79
C HIS A 109 -4.14 -1.32 7.28
N MET A 110 -3.62 -0.45 6.43
CA MET A 110 -2.53 0.46 6.80
C MET A 110 -2.90 1.33 8.02
N ILE A 111 -4.14 1.80 8.13
CA ILE A 111 -4.59 2.60 9.28
C ILE A 111 -4.68 1.77 10.56
N ILE A 112 -5.20 0.54 10.48
CA ILE A 112 -5.26 -0.38 11.63
C ILE A 112 -3.84 -0.68 12.12
N GLU A 113 -2.96 -1.07 11.21
CA GLU A 113 -1.55 -1.37 11.47
C GLU A 113 -0.84 -0.16 12.08
N TYR A 114 -1.01 1.02 11.49
CA TYR A 114 -0.48 2.27 12.02
C TYR A 114 -0.92 2.50 13.47
N ARG A 115 -2.22 2.43 13.75
CA ARG A 115 -2.76 2.68 15.10
C ARG A 115 -2.31 1.61 16.10
N LEU A 116 -2.18 0.36 15.68
CA LEU A 116 -1.61 -0.71 16.51
C LEU A 116 -0.15 -0.42 16.85
N LEU A 117 0.67 -0.01 15.88
CA LEU A 117 2.07 0.35 16.11
C LEU A 117 2.23 1.63 16.96
N GLN A 118 1.27 2.55 16.93
CA GLN A 118 1.25 3.69 17.87
C GLN A 118 1.01 3.22 19.31
N ARG A 119 0.15 2.21 19.51
CA ARG A 119 -0.16 1.64 20.82
C ARG A 119 0.91 0.66 21.32
N LYS A 120 1.58 -0.03 20.39
CA LYS A 120 2.57 -1.09 20.63
C LYS A 120 3.80 -0.90 19.73
N PRO A 121 4.65 0.12 19.99
CA PRO A 121 5.83 0.38 19.16
C PRO A 121 6.80 -0.81 19.09
N GLU A 122 6.85 -1.63 20.14
CA GLU A 122 7.66 -2.84 20.23
C GLU A 122 7.32 -3.88 19.15
N TRP A 123 6.08 -3.89 18.65
CA TRP A 123 5.64 -4.82 17.61
C TRP A 123 6.30 -4.59 16.26
N LYS A 124 6.91 -3.42 16.01
CA LYS A 124 7.58 -3.17 14.73
C LYS A 124 8.63 -4.23 14.41
N ALA A 125 9.48 -4.57 15.38
CA ALA A 125 10.53 -5.57 15.19
C ALA A 125 9.94 -6.96 14.93
N GLU A 126 8.92 -7.34 15.70
CA GLU A 126 8.24 -8.63 15.56
C GLU A 126 7.55 -8.78 14.20
N VAL A 127 6.85 -7.74 13.73
CA VAL A 127 6.20 -7.74 12.41
C VAL A 127 7.23 -7.85 11.29
N ILE A 128 8.36 -7.12 11.37
CA ILE A 128 9.44 -7.23 10.38
C ILE A 128 9.98 -8.66 10.35
N THR A 129 10.29 -9.26 11.51
CA THR A 129 10.78 -10.65 11.59
C THR A 129 9.78 -11.65 10.99
N LEU A 130 8.49 -11.52 11.28
CA LEU A 130 7.46 -12.39 10.71
C LEU A 130 7.37 -12.22 9.18
N LYS A 131 7.45 -10.99 8.68
CA LYS A 131 7.45 -10.73 7.22
C LYS A 131 8.68 -11.30 6.53
N GLU A 132 9.85 -11.25 7.16
CA GLU A 132 11.07 -11.90 6.65
C GLU A 132 10.93 -13.42 6.59
N GLN A 133 10.13 -14.02 7.48
CA GLN A 133 9.75 -15.44 7.44
C GLN A 133 8.67 -15.77 6.41
N GLY A 134 8.21 -14.79 5.62
CA GLY A 134 7.23 -14.98 4.56
C GLY A 134 5.78 -14.76 4.96
N TRP A 135 5.49 -14.25 6.16
CA TRP A 135 4.14 -13.87 6.56
C TRP A 135 3.70 -12.60 5.82
N SER A 136 2.40 -12.49 5.49
CA SER A 136 1.83 -11.20 5.11
C SER A 136 1.80 -10.26 6.31
N THR A 137 1.66 -8.96 6.05
CA THR A 137 1.56 -7.97 7.13
C THR A 137 0.34 -8.23 8.00
N GLU A 138 -0.81 -8.48 7.39
CA GLU A 138 -2.08 -8.78 8.06
C GLU A 138 -1.96 -10.05 8.92
N ALA A 139 -1.34 -11.10 8.38
CA ALA A 139 -1.09 -12.35 9.11
C ALA A 139 -0.16 -12.14 10.32
N ALA A 140 0.86 -11.29 10.18
CA ALA A 140 1.74 -10.96 11.29
C ALA A 140 0.98 -10.23 12.41
N PHE A 141 0.14 -9.25 12.09
CA PHE A 141 -0.68 -8.56 13.10
C PHE A 141 -1.73 -9.49 13.74
N CYS A 142 -2.42 -10.33 12.95
CA CYS A 142 -3.38 -11.30 13.50
C CYS A 142 -2.69 -12.27 14.47
N LYS A 143 -1.48 -12.72 14.16
CA LYS A 143 -0.67 -13.55 15.07
C LYS A 143 -0.36 -12.84 16.39
N LEU A 144 0.06 -11.57 16.36
CA LEU A 144 0.35 -10.79 17.57
C LEU A 144 -0.91 -10.50 18.39
N LEU A 145 -2.05 -10.32 17.72
CA LEU A 145 -3.36 -10.14 18.34
C LEU A 145 -4.01 -11.46 18.81
N ARG A 146 -3.46 -12.61 18.43
CA ARG A 146 -4.02 -13.95 18.67
C ARG A 146 -5.43 -14.10 18.07
N ILE A 147 -5.60 -13.63 16.84
CA ILE A 147 -6.83 -13.74 16.06
C ILE A 147 -6.65 -14.83 15.01
N ASP A 148 -7.59 -15.77 14.97
CA ASP A 148 -7.63 -16.87 14.01
C ASP A 148 -8.57 -16.55 12.84
N GLY A 149 -8.36 -17.22 11.71
CA GLY A 149 -9.18 -17.08 10.49
C GLY A 149 -8.39 -16.47 9.33
N ASP A 150 -9.12 -15.95 8.34
CA ASP A 150 -8.51 -15.24 7.20
C ASP A 150 -7.93 -13.89 7.66
N PRO A 151 -6.60 -13.70 7.67
CA PRO A 151 -6.00 -12.49 8.21
C PRO A 151 -6.45 -11.20 7.54
N TYR A 152 -6.78 -11.28 6.24
CA TYR A 152 -7.21 -10.14 5.47
C TYR A 152 -8.57 -9.62 5.98
N GLN A 153 -9.56 -10.49 6.13
CA GLN A 153 -10.85 -10.07 6.68
C GLN A 153 -10.77 -9.78 8.20
N GLN A 154 -10.10 -10.66 8.96
CA GLN A 154 -10.08 -10.60 10.42
C GLN A 154 -9.44 -9.32 10.97
N LEU A 155 -8.37 -8.82 10.33
CA LEU A 155 -7.73 -7.59 10.80
C LEU A 155 -8.66 -6.37 10.65
N ILE A 156 -9.45 -6.31 9.57
CA ILE A 156 -10.45 -5.26 9.36
C ILE A 156 -11.56 -5.36 10.41
N ASP A 157 -12.09 -6.55 10.65
CA ASP A 157 -13.17 -6.75 11.62
C ASP A 157 -12.73 -6.38 13.04
N TYR A 158 -11.52 -6.78 13.43
CA TYR A 158 -10.90 -6.31 14.66
C TYR A 158 -10.78 -4.79 14.71
N GLY A 159 -10.30 -4.18 13.60
CA GLY A 159 -10.17 -2.73 13.49
C GLY A 159 -11.48 -1.98 13.74
N ARG A 160 -12.60 -2.49 13.22
CA ARG A 160 -13.94 -1.94 13.48
C ARG A 160 -14.36 -2.10 14.94
N GLN A 161 -14.22 -3.30 15.50
CA GLN A 161 -14.60 -3.59 16.90
C GLN A 161 -13.78 -2.78 17.92
N ALA A 162 -12.50 -2.56 17.64
CA ALA A 162 -11.57 -1.84 18.50
C ALA A 162 -11.57 -0.31 18.31
N GLY A 163 -12.45 0.24 17.46
CA GLY A 163 -12.52 1.68 17.15
C GLY A 163 -11.26 2.22 16.46
N LEU A 164 -10.58 1.38 15.68
CA LEU A 164 -9.39 1.75 14.91
C LEU A 164 -9.71 2.24 13.49
N LEU A 165 -10.95 2.05 13.05
CA LEU A 165 -11.49 2.62 11.82
C LEU A 165 -12.58 3.64 12.17
N PHE A 166 -12.88 4.54 11.23
CA PHE A 166 -13.83 5.64 11.41
C PHE A 166 -15.27 5.13 11.45
#